data_AF-A0A2M7T6A9-F1
#
_entry.id   AF-A0A2M7T6A9-F1
#
_cell.length_a   1.000
_cell.length_b   1.000
_cell.length_c   1.000
_cell.angle_alpha   90.00
_cell.angle_beta   90.00
_cell.angle_gamma   90.00
#
_symmetry.space_group_name_H-M   'P 1'
#
loop_
_entity.id
_entity.type
_entity.pdbx_description
1 polymer ?
#
loop_
_entity_poly.entity_id
_entity_poly.type
_entity_poly.pdbx_seq_one_letter_code
_entity_poly.pdbx_strand_id
1 'polypeptide(L)'
;MIITVTEPIGLKRVDEPVEVAFTSDKVKPQGEDIRVTDENDIEIPCQVKVIGAGSYKISFFAQAEPYSTRNYHLYFNNPSALKPDYGAMYSALDNQAKTWQT
;
A
#
# COMPACT_ATOMS: atom_id res chain seq x y z
N MET A 1 1.97 10.98 -3.30
CA MET A 1 1.46 10.38 -4.57
C MET A 1 0.04 9.89 -4.32
N ILE A 2 -0.86 9.99 -5.30
CA ILE A 2 -2.25 9.51 -5.15
C ILE A 2 -2.38 8.15 -5.84
N ILE A 3 -3.06 7.21 -5.18
CA ILE A 3 -3.41 5.89 -5.71
C ILE A 3 -4.92 5.79 -5.75
N THR A 4 -5.50 5.66 -6.94
CA THR A 4 -6.94 5.51 -7.11
C THR A 4 -7.28 4.03 -7.33
N VAL A 5 -8.13 3.49 -6.45
CA VAL A 5 -8.63 2.12 -6.54
C VAL A 5 -10.11 2.16 -6.85
N THR A 6 -10.52 1.47 -7.92
CA THR A 6 -11.91 1.38 -8.34
C THR A 6 -12.37 -0.07 -8.30
N GLU A 7 -13.50 -0.33 -7.66
CA GLU A 7 -14.20 -1.61 -7.69
C GLU A 7 -15.29 -1.55 -8.77
N PRO A 8 -15.16 -2.28 -9.88
CA PRO A 8 -16.06 -2.10 -11.02
C PRO A 8 -17.21 -3.12 -11.08
N ILE A 9 -17.20 -4.18 -10.26
CA ILE A 9 -18.10 -5.33 -10.44
C ILE A 9 -19.11 -5.54 -9.30
N GLY A 10 -19.22 -4.59 -8.37
CA GLY A 10 -20.22 -4.61 -7.31
C GLY A 10 -19.90 -5.56 -6.16
N LEU A 11 -18.64 -5.92 -5.98
CA LEU A 11 -18.22 -6.80 -4.89
C LEU A 11 -17.56 -6.03 -3.76
N LYS A 12 -17.82 -6.48 -2.52
CA LYS A 12 -17.09 -5.97 -1.36
C LYS A 12 -15.73 -6.67 -1.27
N ARG A 13 -14.65 -5.90 -1.44
CA ARG A 13 -13.26 -6.39 -1.46
C ARG A 13 -12.47 -5.75 -0.33
N VAL A 14 -12.71 -6.24 0.89
CA VAL A 14 -12.04 -5.73 2.10
C VAL A 14 -10.79 -6.52 2.48
N ASP A 15 -10.70 -7.77 2.05
CA ASP A 15 -9.58 -8.69 2.35
C ASP A 15 -8.71 -8.97 1.11
N GLU A 16 -8.84 -8.15 0.07
CA GLU A 16 -8.00 -8.25 -1.13
C GLU A 16 -6.89 -7.19 -1.10
N PRO A 17 -5.62 -7.59 -1.14
CA PRO A 17 -4.52 -6.63 -1.16
C PRO A 17 -4.40 -5.99 -2.54
N VAL A 18 -4.18 -4.68 -2.54
CA VAL A 18 -3.78 -3.91 -3.72
C VAL A 18 -2.27 -3.79 -3.72
N GLU A 19 -1.63 -4.09 -4.85
CA GLU A 19 -0.20 -3.89 -5.07
C GLU A 19 0.06 -2.64 -5.92
N VAL A 20 1.00 -1.81 -5.48
CA VAL A 20 1.45 -0.62 -6.22
C VAL A 20 2.96 -0.65 -6.32
N ALA A 21 3.48 -0.63 -7.54
CA ALA A 21 4.91 -0.50 -7.81
C ALA A 21 5.24 0.92 -8.27
N PHE A 22 6.32 1.49 -7.74
CA PHE A 22 6.78 2.82 -8.13
C PHE A 22 8.30 2.94 -7.93
N THR A 23 8.87 3.99 -8.53
CA THR A 23 10.29 4.31 -8.39
C THR A 23 10.48 5.68 -7.73
N SER A 24 11.48 5.81 -6.86
CA SER A 24 11.84 7.07 -6.23
C SER A 24 13.26 7.02 -5.66
N ASP A 25 13.99 8.13 -5.80
CA ASP A 25 15.30 8.39 -5.20
C ASP A 25 15.20 9.06 -3.80
N LYS A 26 13.98 9.44 -3.39
CA LYS A 26 13.71 10.16 -2.13
C LYS A 26 13.26 9.25 -0.99
N VAL A 27 12.98 7.98 -1.31
CA VAL A 27 12.56 6.97 -0.34
C VAL A 27 13.81 6.40 0.34
N LYS A 28 13.71 6.06 1.63
CA LYS A 28 14.80 5.40 2.33
C LYS A 28 15.18 4.06 1.67
N PRO A 29 16.41 3.55 1.84
CA PRO A 29 16.86 2.34 1.16
C PRO A 29 15.95 1.11 1.34
N GLN A 30 15.25 1.00 2.48
CA GLN A 30 14.31 -0.10 2.76
C GLN A 30 12.84 0.34 2.75
N GLY A 31 12.54 1.56 2.28
CA GLY A 31 11.19 2.09 2.24
C GLY A 31 10.57 2.34 3.62
N GLU A 32 11.41 2.56 4.64
CA GLU A 32 10.96 2.69 6.03
C GLU A 32 10.11 3.94 6.27
N ASP A 33 10.26 4.97 5.43
CA ASP A 33 9.53 6.23 5.50
C ASP A 33 8.23 6.23 4.68
N ILE A 34 7.92 5.13 3.96
CA ILE A 34 6.68 5.01 3.20
C ILE A 34 5.49 4.87 4.15
N ARG A 35 4.42 5.62 3.89
CA ARG A 35 3.12 5.54 4.56
C ARG A 35 2.00 5.58 3.53
N VAL A 36 0.96 4.79 3.77
CA VAL A 36 -0.29 4.85 3.02
C VAL A 36 -1.35 5.42 3.96
N THR A 37 -2.14 6.38 3.51
CA THR A 37 -3.35 6.82 4.23
C THR A 37 -4.57 6.76 3.30
N ASP A 38 -5.77 6.75 3.88
CA ASP A 38 -7.00 6.98 3.14
C ASP A 38 -7.26 8.50 2.91
N GLU A 39 -8.44 8.81 2.39
CA GLU A 39 -8.91 10.19 2.13
C GLU A 39 -9.12 11.02 3.39
N ASN A 40 -9.17 10.39 4.57
CA ASN A 40 -9.32 11.04 5.87
C ASN A 40 -7.98 11.14 6.62
N ASP A 41 -6.86 10.91 5.93
CA ASP A 41 -5.51 10.85 6.49
C ASP A 41 -5.34 9.80 7.61
N ILE A 42 -6.18 8.76 7.61
CA ILE A 42 -6.03 7.61 8.50
C ILE A 42 -4.99 6.67 7.89
N GLU A 43 -3.95 6.34 8.66
CA GLU A 43 -2.88 5.45 8.21
C GLU A 43 -3.40 4.02 7.98
N ILE A 44 -3.11 3.50 6.79
CA ILE A 44 -3.46 2.15 6.36
C ILE A 44 -2.21 1.27 6.47
N PRO A 45 -2.28 0.17 7.23
CA PRO A 45 -1.20 -0.80 7.29
C PRO A 45 -0.78 -1.28 5.91
N CYS A 46 0.52 -1.18 5.62
CA CYS A 46 1.07 -1.55 4.33
C CYS A 46 2.37 -2.35 4.48
N GLN A 47 2.58 -3.27 3.55
CA GLN A 47 3.84 -3.96 3.36
C GLN A 47 4.64 -3.28 2.26
N VAL A 48 5.91 -3.03 2.53
CA VAL A 48 6.84 -2.44 1.56
C VAL A 48 7.93 -3.44 1.26
N LYS A 49 8.18 -3.67 -0.03
CA LYS A 49 9.24 -4.55 -0.53
C LYS A 49 10.08 -3.80 -1.54
N VAL A 50 11.40 -3.80 -1.35
CA VAL A 50 12.36 -3.32 -2.34
C VAL A 50 12.45 -4.35 -3.47
N ILE A 51 12.20 -3.91 -4.70
CA ILE A 51 12.22 -4.75 -5.91
C ILE A 51 13.35 -4.37 -6.88
N GLY A 52 14.13 -3.34 -6.57
CA GLY A 52 15.28 -2.86 -7.34
C GLY A 52 15.85 -1.59 -6.72
N ALA A 53 16.95 -1.08 -7.29
CA ALA A 53 17.55 0.18 -6.84
C ALA A 53 16.57 1.35 -7.05
N GLY A 54 16.08 1.94 -5.96
CA GLY A 54 15.06 3.00 -6.00
C GLY A 54 13.68 2.52 -6.46
N SER A 55 13.43 1.19 -6.47
CA SER A 55 12.16 0.60 -6.90
C SER A 55 11.48 -0.12 -5.75
N TYR A 56 10.23 0.21 -5.50
CA TYR A 56 9.48 -0.27 -4.35
C TYR A 56 8.13 -0.82 -4.79
N LYS A 57 7.71 -1.89 -4.12
CA LYS A 57 6.36 -2.43 -4.20
C LYS A 57 5.69 -2.26 -2.85
N ILE A 58 4.46 -1.76 -2.86
CA ILE A 58 3.63 -1.56 -1.68
C ILE A 58 2.39 -2.45 -1.81
N SER A 59 2.05 -3.17 -0.76
CA SER A 59 0.83 -3.97 -0.68
C SER A 59 0.00 -3.52 0.52
N PHE A 60 -1.30 -3.26 0.34
CA PHE A 60 -2.21 -2.83 1.41
C PHE A 60 -3.67 -3.20 1.08
N PHE A 61 -4.55 -3.25 2.07
CA PHE A 61 -5.97 -3.55 1.85
C PHE A 61 -6.76 -2.27 1.54
N ALA A 62 -7.34 -2.20 0.34
CA ALA A 62 -8.04 -1.00 -0.15
C ALA A 62 -9.52 -0.91 0.29
N GLN A 63 -9.98 -1.76 1.21
CA GLN A 63 -11.32 -1.72 1.82
C GLN A 63 -12.45 -1.27 0.87
N ALA A 64 -12.47 -1.84 -0.35
CA ALA A 64 -13.29 -1.31 -1.43
C ALA A 64 -14.73 -1.82 -1.28
N GLU A 65 -15.68 -0.89 -1.27
CA GLU A 65 -17.11 -1.21 -1.29
C GLU A 65 -17.60 -1.43 -2.74
N PRO A 66 -18.71 -2.15 -2.96
CA PRO A 66 -19.30 -2.36 -4.28
C PRO A 66 -19.46 -1.06 -5.10
N TYR A 67 -18.98 -1.07 -6.36
CA TYR A 67 -19.06 0.06 -7.30
C TYR A 67 -18.46 1.38 -6.78
N SER A 68 -17.49 1.29 -5.87
CA SER A 68 -16.86 2.47 -5.27
C SER A 68 -15.50 2.77 -5.88
N THR A 69 -15.14 4.04 -5.89
CA THR A 69 -13.77 4.50 -6.11
C THR A 69 -13.28 5.12 -4.81
N ARG A 70 -12.07 4.75 -4.40
CA ARG A 70 -11.38 5.32 -3.24
C ARG A 70 -10.00 5.80 -3.63
N ASN A 71 -9.59 6.93 -3.05
CA ASN A 71 -8.23 7.41 -3.16
C ASN A 71 -7.41 7.10 -1.91
N TYR A 72 -6.15 6.78 -2.13
CA TYR A 72 -5.15 6.57 -1.10
C TYR A 72 -3.98 7.52 -1.35
N HIS A 73 -3.38 7.99 -0.26
CA HIS A 73 -2.23 8.86 -0.31
C HIS A 73 -0.99 8.11 0.12
N LEU A 74 0.01 8.15 -0.75
CA LEU A 74 1.34 7.62 -0.48
C LEU A 74 2.27 8.77 -0.09
N TYR A 75 2.75 8.72 1.15
CA TYR A 75 3.72 9.65 1.73
C TYR A 75 5.09 8.98 1.87
N PHE A 76 6.14 9.73 1.57
CA PHE A 76 7.55 9.35 1.69
C PHE A 76 8.41 10.63 1.68
N ASN A 77 9.73 10.51 1.63
CA ASN A 77 10.70 11.61 1.71
C ASN A 77 10.77 12.24 3.12
N ASN A 78 10.61 11.42 4.16
CA ASN A 78 10.81 11.84 5.54
C ASN A 78 12.03 11.12 6.15
N PRO A 79 13.22 11.77 6.17
CA PRO A 79 14.43 11.15 6.70
C PRO A 79 14.35 10.85 8.21
N SER A 80 13.48 11.53 8.94
CA SER A 80 13.27 11.31 10.38
C SER A 80 12.26 10.21 10.69
N ALA A 81 11.49 9.74 9.71
CA ALA A 81 10.51 8.69 9.92
C ALA A 81 11.19 7.35 10.25
N LEU A 82 10.69 6.70 11.30
CA LEU A 82 11.05 5.33 11.64
C LEU A 82 10.22 4.35 10.79
N LYS A 83 10.66 3.09 10.70
CA LYS A 83 9.84 2.05 10.10
C LYS A 83 8.54 1.88 10.91
N PRO A 84 7.36 1.84 10.26
CA PRO A 84 6.12 1.65 10.97
C PRO A 84 6.04 0.22 11.51
N ASP A 85 5.42 0.07 12.67
CA ASP A 85 5.14 -1.23 13.28
C ASP A 85 3.64 -1.52 13.22
N TYR A 86 3.23 -2.28 12.21
CA TYR A 86 1.86 -2.74 12.02
C TYR A 86 1.59 -4.11 12.66
N GLY A 87 2.52 -4.65 13.45
CA GLY A 87 2.38 -5.95 14.12
C GLY A 87 2.05 -7.10 13.15
N ALA A 88 1.10 -7.96 13.55
CA ALA A 88 0.72 -9.17 12.83
C ALA A 88 0.06 -8.93 11.44
N MET A 89 -0.29 -7.68 11.10
CA MET A 89 -0.90 -7.36 9.80
C MET A 89 0.06 -7.56 8.62
N TYR A 90 1.37 -7.46 8.86
CA TYR A 90 2.39 -7.82 7.85
C TYR A 90 2.28 -9.29 7.39
N SER A 91 1.90 -10.20 8.30
CA SER A 91 1.81 -11.64 8.02
C SER A 91 0.57 -12.01 7.18
N ALA A 92 -0.47 -11.17 7.20
CA ALA A 92 -1.67 -11.37 6.39
C ALA A 92 -1.45 -10.98 4.93
N LEU A 93 -0.76 -9.85 4.69
CA LEU A 93 -0.43 -9.36 3.35
C LEU A 93 0.49 -10.35 2.59
N ASP A 94 1.52 -10.89 3.25
CA ASP A 94 2.48 -11.83 2.63
C ASP A 94 1.84 -13.18 2.25
N ASN A 95 0.79 -13.61 2.98
CA ASN A 95 0.10 -14.87 2.72
C ASN A 95 -0.99 -14.75 1.62
N GLN A 96 -1.57 -13.56 1.43
CA GLN A 96 -2.63 -13.33 0.43
C GLN A 96 -2.15 -12.75 -0.90
N ALA A 97 -0.95 -12.16 -0.98
CA ALA A 97 -0.34 -11.67 -2.23
C ALA A 97 -0.01 -12.78 -3.27
N LYS A 98 -0.38 -14.05 -3.02
CA LYS A 98 -0.16 -15.18 -3.93
C LYS A 98 -1.19 -15.34 -5.05
N THR A 99 -2.21 -14.49 -5.11
CA THR A 99 -3.27 -14.61 -6.13
C THR A 99 -3.49 -13.29 -6.82
N TRP A 100 -3.47 -13.34 -8.16
CA TRP A 100 -3.70 -12.28 -9.15
C TRP A 100 -2.44 -11.57 -9.68
N GLN A 101 -1.82 -12.20 -10.68
CA GLN A 101 -1.22 -11.46 -11.80
C GLN A 101 -2.36 -11.16 -12.79
N THR A 102 -2.51 -9.89 -13.18
CA THR A 102 -3.24 -9.51 -14.39
C THR A 102 -2.34 -9.62 -15.61
#